data_AF-A0A2E7N9P2-F1
#
_entry.id   AF-A0A2E7N9P2-F1
#
_cell.length_a   1.000
_cell.length_b   1.000
_cell.length_c   1.000
_cell.angle_alpha   90.00
_cell.angle_beta   90.00
_cell.angle_gamma   90.00
#
_symmetry.space_group_name_H-M   'P 1'
#
loop_
_entity.id
_entity.type
_entity.pdbx_description
1 polymer ?
#
loop_
_entity_poly.entity_id
_entity_poly.type
_entity_poly.pdbx_seq_one_letter_code
_entity_poly.pdbx_strand_id
1 'polypeptide(L)'
;MAERDDVYEAIVEKVVVEGRHGPYAVARSGELVFTFSLKTPTWSEEDLPEEGTFVVLSRVTKKRAGWRANRARFLKPSDRQ
;
A
#
# COMPACT_ATOMS: atom_id res chain seq x y z
N MET A 1 -21.94 -9.53 8.85
CA MET A 1 -21.34 -8.33 9.48
C MET A 1 -20.32 -7.82 8.49
N ALA A 2 -20.57 -6.69 7.83
CA ALA A 2 -19.65 -6.14 6.84
C ALA A 2 -18.41 -5.60 7.57
N GLU A 3 -17.28 -6.30 7.41
CA GLU A 3 -15.98 -5.84 7.89
C GLU A 3 -15.73 -4.46 7.26
N ARG A 4 -15.63 -3.41 8.08
CA ARG A 4 -15.16 -2.11 7.59
C ARG A 4 -13.72 -2.34 7.18
N ASP A 5 -13.51 -2.55 5.90
CA ASP A 5 -12.19 -2.66 5.30
C ASP A 5 -11.54 -1.29 5.49
N ASP A 6 -10.72 -1.12 6.54
CA ASP A 6 -10.09 0.17 6.84
C ASP A 6 -9.23 0.58 5.64
N VAL A 7 -9.57 1.73 5.06
CA VAL A 7 -8.89 2.30 3.89
C VAL A 7 -7.98 3.44 4.35
N TYR A 8 -6.74 3.43 3.88
CA TYR A 8 -5.73 4.43 4.21
C TYR A 8 -5.17 5.06 2.94
N GLU A 9 -5.19 6.39 2.90
CA GLU A 9 -4.39 7.16 1.93
C GLU A 9 -2.97 7.30 2.47
N ALA A 10 -1.98 6.92 1.67
CA ALA A 10 -0.58 6.93 2.09
C ALA A 10 0.32 7.41 0.96
N ILE A 11 1.45 8.03 1.32
CA ILE A 11 2.50 8.42 0.37
C ILE A 11 3.57 7.33 0.35
N VAL A 12 4.00 6.91 -0.83
CA VAL A 12 5.09 5.95 -1.01
C VAL A 12 6.41 6.64 -0.65
N GLU A 13 7.10 6.11 0.36
CA GLU A 13 8.39 6.65 0.83
C GLU A 13 9.56 5.89 0.22
N LYS A 14 9.36 4.63 -0.15
CA LYS A 14 10.43 3.78 -0.68
C LYS A 14 9.87 2.68 -1.56
N VAL A 15 10.53 2.43 -2.67
CA VAL A 15 10.26 1.32 -3.58
C VAL A 15 11.47 0.39 -3.61
N VAL A 16 11.27 -0.89 -3.34
CA VAL A 16 12.33 -1.91 -3.33
C VAL A 16 12.01 -2.94 -4.40
N VAL A 17 12.68 -2.86 -5.55
CA VAL A 17 12.45 -3.75 -6.69
C VAL A 17 13.10 -5.13 -6.51
N GLU A 18 14.28 -5.20 -5.88
CA GLU A 18 15.05 -6.43 -5.64
C GLU A 18 14.92 -6.93 -4.19
N GLY A 19 13.68 -7.03 -3.69
CA GLY A 19 13.43 -7.59 -2.37
C GLY A 19 13.63 -9.11 -2.32
N ARG A 20 14.10 -9.66 -1.19
CA ARG A 20 14.26 -11.11 -0.96
C ARG A 20 13.02 -11.95 -1.29
N HIS A 21 11.83 -11.36 -1.16
CA HIS A 21 10.54 -12.00 -1.41
C HIS A 21 9.81 -11.43 -2.65
N GLY A 22 10.51 -10.64 -3.47
CA GLY A 22 9.95 -9.88 -4.59
C GLY A 22 9.84 -8.39 -4.29
N PRO A 23 9.37 -7.60 -5.28
CA PRO A 23 9.29 -6.16 -5.19
C PRO A 23 8.20 -5.73 -4.19
N TYR A 24 8.53 -4.74 -3.37
CA TYR A 24 7.61 -4.20 -2.37
C TYR A 24 7.84 -2.70 -2.20
N ALA A 25 6.83 -2.02 -1.66
CA ALA A 25 6.91 -0.61 -1.33
C ALA A 25 6.57 -0.36 0.14
N VAL A 26 7.09 0.74 0.66
CA VAL A 26 6.77 1.27 1.99
C VAL A 26 6.04 2.58 1.79
N ALA A 27 4.89 2.72 2.45
CA ALA A 27 4.09 3.93 2.38
C ALA A 27 3.68 4.40 3.79
N ARG A 28 3.51 5.71 3.95
CA ARG A 28 3.18 6.34 5.23
C ARG A 28 1.86 7.10 5.16
N SER A 29 1.04 6.93 6.19
CA SER A 29 -0.19 7.69 6.43
C SER A 29 -0.14 8.26 7.85
N GLY A 30 0.20 9.55 7.99
CA GLY A 30 0.48 10.15 9.30
C GLY A 30 1.61 9.42 10.03
N GLU A 31 1.34 8.90 11.23
CA GLU A 31 2.30 8.11 12.02
C GLU A 31 2.33 6.62 11.66
N LEU A 32 1.43 6.16 10.79
CA LEU A 32 1.31 4.76 10.40
C LEU A 32 2.20 4.46 9.20
N VAL A 33 3.04 3.43 9.32
CA VAL A 33 3.88 2.91 8.24
C VAL A 33 3.35 1.56 7.78
N PHE A 34 3.15 1.45 6.47
CA PHE A 34 2.64 0.28 5.78
C PHE A 34 3.67 -0.28 4.81
N THR A 35 3.75 -1.60 4.73
CA THR A 35 4.47 -2.31 3.68
C THR A 35 3.48 -3.07 2.80
N PHE A 36 3.66 -3.05 1.49
CA PHE A 36 2.84 -3.81 0.56
C PHE A 36 3.66 -4.38 -0.59
N SER A 37 3.22 -5.53 -1.10
CA SER A 37 3.83 -6.19 -2.25
C SER A 37 3.44 -5.47 -3.54
N LEU A 38 4.39 -5.30 -4.45
CA LEU A 38 4.16 -4.79 -5.80
C LEU A 38 3.75 -5.88 -6.80
N LYS A 39 3.65 -7.13 -6.33
CA LYS A 39 3.07 -8.25 -7.08
C LYS A 39 1.56 -8.34 -6.86
N THR A 40 0.87 -8.88 -7.86
CA THR A 40 -0.49 -9.37 -7.73
C THR A 40 -0.58 -10.48 -6.67
N PRO A 41 -1.69 -10.59 -5.93
CA PRO A 41 -2.91 -9.78 -6.02
C PRO A 41 -2.88 -8.50 -5.17
N THR A 42 -1.77 -8.21 -4.48
CA THR A 42 -1.69 -7.04 -3.59
C THR A 42 -1.70 -5.74 -4.36
N TRP A 43 -0.85 -5.60 -5.36
CA TRP A 43 -0.86 -4.46 -6.27
C TRP A 43 -1.82 -4.75 -7.43
N SER A 44 -2.78 -3.84 -7.64
CA SER A 44 -3.86 -4.02 -8.63
C SER A 44 -3.67 -3.21 -9.92
N GLU A 45 -2.59 -2.45 -10.04
CA GLU A 45 -2.32 -1.58 -11.18
C GLU A 45 -1.22 -2.18 -12.05
N GLU A 46 -1.19 -1.81 -13.33
CA GLU A 46 -0.20 -2.31 -14.29
C GLU A 46 1.18 -1.69 -14.06
N ASP A 47 1.20 -0.39 -13.76
CA ASP A 47 2.41 0.38 -13.48
C ASP A 47 2.82 0.29 -12.01
N LEU A 48 4.13 0.34 -11.75
CA LEU A 48 4.65 0.41 -10.38
C LEU A 48 4.57 1.84 -9.85
N PRO A 49 4.29 2.03 -8.55
CA PRO A 49 4.35 3.35 -7.95
C PRO A 49 5.80 3.79 -7.78
N GLU A 50 6.02 5.10 -7.80
CA GLU A 50 7.30 5.73 -7.53
C GLU A 50 7.31 6.38 -6.14
N GLU A 51 8.48 6.72 -5.62
CA GLU A 51 8.62 7.50 -4.39
C GLU A 51 7.91 8.86 -4.53
N GLY A 52 7.17 9.25 -3.50
CA GLY A 52 6.30 10.43 -3.52
C GLY A 52 4.89 10.19 -4.07
N THR A 53 4.60 9.01 -4.62
CA THR A 53 3.28 8.70 -5.17
C THR A 53 2.25 8.45 -4.07
N PHE A 54 1.03 8.98 -4.23
CA PHE A 54 -0.09 8.67 -3.34
C PHE A 54 -0.79 7.36 -3.74
N VAL A 55 -1.02 6.51 -2.75
CA VAL A 55 -1.65 5.20 -2.89
C VAL A 55 -2.76 5.02 -1.87
N VAL A 56 -3.69 4.13 -2.23
CA VAL A 56 -4.78 3.68 -1.36
C VAL A 56 -4.47 2.27 -0.89
N LEU A 57 -4.46 2.06 0.41
CA LEU A 57 -4.17 0.79 1.08
C LEU A 57 -5.42 0.27 1.78
N SER A 58 -5.70 -1.02 1.65
CA SER A 58 -6.83 -1.69 2.29
C SER A 58 -6.46 -3.13 2.67
N ARG A 59 -7.34 -3.81 3.42
CA ARG A 59 -7.09 -5.13 3.99
C ARG A 59 -5.79 -5.17 4.78
N VAL A 60 -5.61 -4.20 5.66
CA VAL A 60 -4.39 -4.04 6.44
C VAL A 60 -4.34 -5.04 7.59
N THR A 61 -3.15 -5.55 7.89
CA THR A 61 -2.94 -6.48 9.01
C THR A 61 -1.72 -6.05 9.80
N LYS A 62 -1.84 -5.99 11.13
CA LYS A 62 -0.69 -5.73 12.01
C LYS A 62 0.22 -6.96 12.05
N LYS A 63 1.50 -6.75 11.78
CA LYS A 63 2.59 -7.71 12.00
C LYS A 63 3.58 -7.15 13.03
N ARG A 64 4.46 -7.99 13.55
CA ARG A 64 5.52 -7.59 14.49
C ARG A 64 6.38 -6.42 13.97
N ALA A 65 6.62 -6.37 12.66
CA ALA A 65 7.48 -5.37 12.02
C ALA A 65 6.74 -4.10 11.55
N GLY A 66 5.41 -4.04 11.64
CA GLY A 66 4.63 -2.92 11.10
C GLY A 66 3.28 -3.34 10.54
N TRP A 67 2.61 -2.43 9.84
CA TRP A 67 1.37 -2.75 9.13
C TRP A 67 1.68 -3.30 7.74
N ARG A 68 0.92 -4.30 7.31
CA ARG A 68 1.01 -4.84 5.96
C ARG A 68 -0.33 -4.66 5.26
N ALA A 69 -0.34 -3.98 4.11
CA ALA A 69 -1.53 -3.90 3.28
C ALA A 69 -1.55 -5.10 2.31
N ASN A 70 -2.70 -5.78 2.24
CA ASN A 70 -2.89 -6.90 1.32
C ASN A 70 -3.57 -6.46 0.02
N ARG A 71 -3.99 -5.20 -0.08
CA ARG A 71 -4.47 -4.57 -1.30
C ARG A 71 -3.98 -3.13 -1.38
N ALA A 72 -3.44 -2.76 -2.54
CA ALA A 72 -2.87 -1.45 -2.82
C ALA A 72 -3.16 -1.06 -4.28
N ARG A 73 -3.41 0.23 -4.50
CA ARG A 73 -3.62 0.83 -5.83
C ARG A 73 -3.27 2.31 -5.80
N PHE A 74 -3.22 2.96 -6.96
CA PHE A 74 -3.09 4.41 -7.04
C PHE A 74 -4.29 5.12 -6.42
N LEU A 75 -4.01 6.26 -5.76
CA LEU A 75 -5.04 7.21 -5.37
C LEU A 75 -5.62 7.87 -6.63
N LYS A 76 -6.93 7.78 -6.81
CA LYS A 76 -7.65 8.36 -7.95
C LYS A 76 -8.44 9.59 -7.47
N PRO A 77 -8.69 10.60 -8.33
CA PRO A 77 -9.47 11.77 -7.94
C PRO A 77 -10.85 11.43 -7.37
N SER A 78 -11.48 10.35 -7.85
CA SER A 78 -12.77 9.85 -7.37
C SER A 78 -12.74 9.35 -5.91
N ASP A 79 -11.57 9.12 -5.33
CA ASP A 79 -11.45 8.69 -3.93
C ASP A 79 -11.66 9.86 -2.94
N ARG A 80 -11.57 11.11 -3.43
CA ARG A 80 -11.63 12.33 -2.61
C ARG A 80 -12.98 13.05 -2.66
N GLN A 81 -14.05 12.34 -3.02
CA GLN A 81 -15.40 12.88 -3.18
C GLN A 81 -16.14 13.09 -1.86
#